data_AF-A0A661YZC0-F1
#
_entry.id   AF-A0A661YZC0-F1
#
_cell.length_a   1.000
_cell.length_b   1.000
_cell.length_c   1.000
_cell.angle_alpha   90.00
_cell.angle_beta   90.00
_cell.angle_gamma   90.00
#
_symmetry.space_group_name_H-M   'P 1'
#
loop_
_entity.id
_entity.type
_entity.pdbx_description
1 polymer ?
#
loop_
_entity_poly.entity_id
_entity_poly.type
_entity_poly.pdbx_seq_one_letter_code
_entity_poly.pdbx_strand_id
1 'polypeptide(L)'
;MKKILIQVVLLVVVVFLGYKVYDSIMEPVRYKKATTDREKIIIKKLNQIKELEIQYKKLNGKYAGSFDTLVDFYLNDDMPLVFKSGVVPDTLTEDQAIEMGLVTRDTTLIAIKDTLLNDVENFDINKLVLVPFTHGKVNFEIERGTVKRANFDVPVFEVRCYKKDYLAGIKEQDLLQNDLLIMNEEEKFPGLKLGSLTEPSTDGNW
;
A
#
# COMPACT_ATOMS: atom_id res chain seq x y z
N MET A 1 60.71 24.99 2.81
CA MET A 1 59.31 25.51 2.76
C MET A 1 58.48 24.88 1.65
N LYS A 2 58.86 24.97 0.35
CA LYS A 2 58.08 24.38 -0.76
C LYS A 2 57.81 22.87 -0.64
N LYS A 3 58.80 22.08 -0.18
CA LYS A 3 58.65 20.62 0.02
C LYS A 3 57.60 20.25 1.09
N ILE A 4 57.57 20.99 2.20
CA ILE A 4 56.61 20.78 3.30
C ILE A 4 55.20 21.13 2.83
N LEU A 5 55.05 22.23 2.08
CA LEU A 5 53.76 22.61 1.51
C LEU A 5 53.20 21.52 0.58
N ILE A 6 54.04 20.98 -0.31
CA ILE A 6 53.65 19.89 -1.22
C ILE A 6 53.25 18.63 -0.44
N GLN A 7 53.99 18.26 0.61
CA GLN A 7 53.66 17.11 1.47
C GLN A 7 52.33 17.30 2.19
N VAL A 8 52.05 18.49 2.73
CA VAL A 8 50.77 18.79 3.40
C VAL A 8 49.61 18.74 2.40
N VAL A 9 49.77 19.33 1.20
CA VAL A 9 48.76 19.25 0.15
C VAL A 9 48.51 17.80 -0.27
N LEU A 10 49.57 17.00 -0.48
CA LEU A 10 49.44 15.59 -0.81
C LEU A 10 48.71 14.81 0.29
N LEU A 11 49.01 15.09 1.56
CA LEU A 11 48.32 14.47 2.70
C LEU A 11 46.81 14.76 2.66
N VAL A 12 46.42 16.03 2.42
CA VAL A 12 45.01 16.43 2.30
C VAL A 12 44.35 15.71 1.13
N VAL A 13 45.02 15.60 -0.02
CA VAL A 13 44.52 14.87 -1.19
C VAL A 13 44.33 13.38 -0.88
N VAL A 14 45.27 12.74 -0.18
CA VAL A 14 45.15 11.34 0.22
C VAL A 14 43.95 11.11 1.15
N VAL A 15 43.75 11.99 2.14
CA VAL A 15 42.57 11.91 3.03
C VAL A 15 41.27 12.11 2.25
N PHE A 16 41.24 13.08 1.33
CA PHE A 16 40.08 13.33 0.48
C PHE A 16 39.74 12.14 -0.43
N LEU A 17 40.75 11.53 -1.06
CA LEU A 17 40.56 10.33 -1.89
C LEU A 17 40.10 9.14 -1.05
N GLY A 18 40.66 8.95 0.15
CA GLY A 18 40.20 7.92 1.08
C GLY A 18 38.73 8.08 1.46
N TYR A 19 38.29 9.33 1.72
CA TYR A 19 36.88 9.63 1.95
C TYR A 19 36.00 9.33 0.73
N LYS A 20 36.45 9.69 -0.48
CA LYS A 20 35.69 9.41 -1.72
C LYS A 20 35.50 7.92 -1.98
N VAL A 21 36.52 7.10 -1.71
CA VAL A 21 36.39 5.63 -1.83
C VAL A 21 35.38 5.09 -0.82
N TYR A 22 35.46 5.54 0.43
CA TYR A 22 34.50 5.13 1.46
C TYR A 22 33.06 5.53 1.08
N ASP A 23 32.87 6.77 0.64
CA ASP A 23 31.55 7.28 0.28
C ASP A 23 30.95 6.53 -0.91
N SER A 24 31.76 6.20 -1.92
CA SER A 24 31.34 5.40 -3.08
C SER A 24 30.89 3.98 -2.70
N ILE A 25 31.54 3.34 -1.73
CA ILE A 25 31.13 2.02 -1.22
C ILE A 25 29.83 2.12 -0.42
N MET A 26 29.68 3.20 0.36
CA MET A 26 28.55 3.35 1.28
C MET A 26 27.27 3.89 0.60
N GLU A 27 27.41 4.58 -0.53
CA GLU A 27 26.30 5.10 -1.35
C GLU A 27 25.22 4.05 -1.66
N PRO A 28 25.52 2.88 -2.29
CA PRO A 28 24.51 1.86 -2.58
C PRO A 28 23.87 1.27 -1.32
N VAL A 29 24.63 1.20 -0.21
CA VAL A 29 24.11 0.69 1.07
C VAL A 29 23.08 1.64 1.66
N ARG A 30 23.36 2.96 1.64
CA ARG A 30 22.42 3.99 2.11
C ARG A 30 21.17 4.03 1.24
N TYR A 31 21.34 3.95 -0.08
CA TYR A 31 20.23 3.88 -1.02
C TYR A 31 19.33 2.68 -0.74
N LYS A 32 19.89 1.46 -0.67
CA LYS A 32 19.10 0.24 -0.40
C LYS A 32 18.35 0.33 0.93
N LYS A 33 19.01 0.82 1.98
CA LYS A 33 18.38 1.00 3.29
C LYS A 33 17.20 2.00 3.22
N ALA A 34 17.43 3.17 2.62
CA ALA A 34 16.39 4.19 2.47
C ALA A 34 15.21 3.67 1.64
N THR A 35 15.48 2.92 0.57
CA THR A 35 14.46 2.30 -0.26
C THR A 35 13.61 1.31 0.53
N THR A 36 14.22 0.35 1.22
CA THR A 36 13.48 -0.64 2.02
C THR A 36 12.67 0.01 3.16
N ASP A 37 13.25 0.99 3.85
CA ASP A 37 12.56 1.69 4.95
C ASP A 37 11.32 2.44 4.44
N ARG A 38 11.43 3.10 3.28
CA ARG A 38 10.32 3.84 2.67
C ARG A 38 9.28 2.90 2.06
N GLU A 39 9.70 1.84 1.36
CA GLU A 39 8.80 0.84 0.79
C GLU A 39 7.95 0.17 1.87
N LYS A 40 8.53 -0.16 3.03
CA LYS A 40 7.77 -0.70 4.16
C LYS A 40 6.60 0.21 4.59
N ILE A 41 6.82 1.53 4.58
CA ILE A 41 5.80 2.52 4.93
C ILE A 41 4.72 2.60 3.84
N ILE A 42 5.11 2.56 2.56
CA ILE A 42 4.17 2.54 1.44
C ILE A 42 3.33 1.26 1.45
N ILE A 43 3.95 0.09 1.64
CA ILE A 43 3.26 -1.21 1.72
C ILE A 43 2.25 -1.21 2.87
N LYS A 44 2.60 -0.66 4.03
CA LYS A 44 1.65 -0.52 5.15
C LYS A 44 0.42 0.29 4.73
N LYS A 45 0.60 1.43 4.05
CA LYS A 45 -0.52 2.23 3.54
C LYS A 45 -1.33 1.49 2.46
N LEU A 46 -0.67 0.81 1.53
CA LEU A 46 -1.36 0.01 0.51
C LEU A 46 -2.21 -1.09 1.16
N ASN A 47 -1.72 -1.74 2.21
CA ASN A 47 -2.53 -2.73 2.96
C ASN A 47 -3.74 -2.10 3.66
N GLN A 48 -3.63 -0.87 4.18
CA GLN A 48 -4.78 -0.14 4.72
C GLN A 48 -5.83 0.15 3.63
N ILE A 49 -5.38 0.55 2.43
CA ILE A 49 -6.26 0.74 1.27
C ILE A 49 -6.90 -0.59 0.84
N LYS A 50 -6.13 -1.69 0.83
CA LYS A 50 -6.62 -3.05 0.52
C LYS A 50 -7.78 -3.43 1.44
N GLU A 51 -7.64 -3.17 2.73
CA GLU A 51 -8.68 -3.53 3.71
C GLU A 51 -9.97 -2.75 3.45
N LEU A 52 -9.87 -1.44 3.20
CA LEU A 52 -11.00 -0.59 2.83
C LEU A 52 -11.67 -1.05 1.54
N GLU A 53 -10.90 -1.36 0.50
CA GLU A 53 -11.41 -1.86 -0.78
C GLU A 53 -12.14 -3.20 -0.63
N ILE A 54 -11.59 -4.12 0.16
CA ILE A 54 -12.22 -5.42 0.42
C ILE A 54 -13.55 -5.23 1.15
N GLN A 55 -13.61 -4.38 2.16
CA GLN A 55 -14.85 -4.12 2.90
C GLN A 55 -15.87 -3.38 2.02
N TYR A 56 -15.43 -2.39 1.25
CA TYR A 56 -16.28 -1.68 0.30
C TYR A 56 -16.92 -2.64 -0.70
N LYS A 57 -16.14 -3.56 -1.27
CA LYS A 57 -16.65 -4.60 -2.18
C LYS A 57 -17.62 -5.56 -1.51
N LYS A 58 -17.41 -5.94 -0.24
CA LYS A 58 -18.34 -6.83 0.47
C LYS A 58 -19.73 -6.20 0.60
N LEU A 59 -19.81 -4.90 0.81
CA LEU A 59 -21.07 -4.18 0.98
C LEU A 59 -21.69 -3.71 -0.35
N ASN A 60 -20.86 -3.28 -1.30
CA ASN A 60 -21.32 -2.65 -2.55
C ASN A 60 -21.23 -3.57 -3.79
N GLY A 61 -20.66 -4.77 -3.66
CA GLY A 61 -20.46 -5.73 -4.75
C GLY A 61 -19.38 -5.34 -5.78
N LYS A 62 -18.75 -4.18 -5.64
CA LYS A 62 -17.71 -3.64 -6.53
C LYS A 62 -16.64 -2.90 -5.71
N TYR A 63 -15.44 -2.74 -6.27
CA TYR A 63 -14.39 -1.91 -5.69
C TYR A 63 -14.65 -0.41 -5.91
N ALA A 64 -14.05 0.44 -5.08
CA ALA A 64 -14.15 1.88 -5.23
C ALA A 64 -13.25 2.36 -6.37
N GLY A 65 -13.67 3.43 -7.05
CA GLY A 65 -12.95 3.99 -8.20
C GLY A 65 -12.21 5.27 -7.88
N SER A 66 -12.35 5.79 -6.67
CA SER A 66 -11.72 7.02 -6.21
C SER A 66 -11.54 6.97 -4.69
N PHE A 67 -10.56 7.73 -4.21
CA PHE A 67 -10.34 7.88 -2.78
C PHE A 67 -11.50 8.61 -2.09
N ASP A 68 -12.19 9.54 -2.77
CA ASP A 68 -13.34 10.24 -2.20
C ASP A 68 -14.46 9.24 -1.84
N THR A 69 -14.69 8.22 -2.67
CA THR A 69 -15.65 7.15 -2.37
C THR A 69 -15.22 6.31 -1.17
N LEU A 70 -13.91 6.02 -1.03
CA LEU A 70 -13.40 5.32 0.15
C LEU A 70 -13.48 6.16 1.43
N VAL A 71 -13.25 7.48 1.32
CA VAL A 71 -13.36 8.42 2.44
C VAL A 71 -14.82 8.52 2.90
N ASP A 72 -15.73 8.70 1.96
CA ASP A 72 -17.18 8.76 2.22
C ASP A 72 -17.67 7.47 2.87
N PHE A 73 -17.30 6.32 2.30
CA PHE A 73 -17.59 4.99 2.86
C PHE A 73 -17.09 4.85 4.30
N TYR A 74 -15.86 5.27 4.58
CA TYR A 74 -15.30 5.13 5.93
C TYR A 74 -16.02 6.01 6.96
N LEU A 75 -16.41 7.23 6.57
CA LEU A 75 -16.96 8.23 7.49
C LEU A 75 -18.48 8.12 7.70
N ASN A 76 -19.21 7.78 6.64
CA ASN A 76 -20.66 7.93 6.58
C ASN A 76 -21.44 6.61 6.48
N ASP A 77 -20.80 5.52 6.06
CA ASP A 77 -21.48 4.23 5.91
C ASP A 77 -21.39 3.35 7.17
N ASP A 78 -22.40 2.50 7.31
CA ASP A 78 -22.51 1.48 8.35
C ASP A 78 -22.34 0.08 7.77
N MET A 79 -21.77 -0.82 8.57
CA MET A 79 -21.64 -2.24 8.25
C MET A 79 -22.64 -3.07 9.07
N PRO A 80 -23.34 -4.05 8.45
CA PRO A 80 -24.19 -4.98 9.19
C PRO A 80 -23.33 -5.99 9.97
N LEU A 81 -23.39 -5.91 11.30
CA LEU A 81 -22.86 -6.91 12.21
C LEU A 81 -23.94 -7.95 12.51
N VAL A 82 -23.73 -9.17 12.03
CA VAL A 82 -24.67 -10.28 12.20
C VAL A 82 -24.28 -11.10 13.43
N PHE A 83 -25.12 -11.06 14.45
CA PHE A 83 -25.05 -11.94 15.61
C PHE A 83 -25.87 -13.20 15.33
N LYS A 84 -25.23 -14.36 15.45
CA LYS A 84 -25.91 -15.66 15.45
C LYS A 84 -25.92 -16.17 16.89
N SER A 85 -27.11 -16.42 17.45
CA SER A 85 -27.28 -17.01 18.78
C SER A 85 -28.14 -18.27 18.67
N GLY A 86 -27.71 -19.37 19.30
CA GLY A 86 -28.39 -20.66 19.24
C GLY A 86 -27.50 -21.80 18.78
N VAL A 87 -28.06 -23.01 18.73
CA VAL A 87 -27.36 -24.22 18.27
C VAL A 87 -28.13 -24.77 17.08
N VAL A 88 -27.43 -24.99 15.97
CA VAL A 88 -27.98 -25.73 14.82
C VAL A 88 -27.81 -27.22 15.14
N PRO A 89 -28.90 -27.99 15.34
CA PRO A 89 -28.78 -29.44 15.49
C PRO A 89 -28.30 -30.08 14.18
N ASP A 90 -27.49 -31.13 14.25
CA ASP A 90 -26.93 -31.82 13.07
C ASP A 90 -27.99 -32.39 12.10
N THR A 91 -29.26 -32.47 12.55
CA THR A 91 -30.40 -32.96 11.77
C THR A 91 -31.11 -31.88 10.94
N LEU A 92 -30.78 -30.59 11.11
CA LEU A 92 -31.48 -29.47 10.49
C LEU A 92 -30.53 -28.56 9.71
N THR A 93 -31.04 -27.90 8.67
CA THR A 93 -30.30 -26.82 7.99
C THR A 93 -30.38 -25.52 8.80
N GLU A 94 -29.44 -24.57 8.58
CA GLU A 94 -29.47 -23.26 9.26
C GLU A 94 -30.84 -22.57 9.09
N ASP A 95 -31.42 -22.59 7.89
CA ASP A 95 -32.71 -21.95 7.60
C ASP A 95 -33.86 -22.60 8.39
N GLN A 96 -33.87 -23.94 8.49
CA GLN A 96 -34.86 -24.67 9.29
C GLN A 96 -34.71 -24.42 10.79
N ALA A 97 -33.47 -24.29 11.28
CA ALA A 97 -33.20 -23.97 12.67
C ALA A 97 -33.62 -22.53 13.03
N ILE A 98 -33.55 -21.59 12.07
CA ILE A 98 -34.04 -20.22 12.23
C ILE A 98 -35.57 -20.20 12.26
N GLU A 99 -36.24 -20.88 11.33
CA GLU A 99 -37.71 -20.98 11.29
C GLU A 99 -38.29 -21.63 12.55
N MET A 100 -37.58 -22.60 13.12
CA MET A 100 -37.96 -23.27 14.38
C MET A 100 -37.61 -22.46 15.64
N GLY A 101 -36.98 -21.29 15.50
CA GLY A 101 -36.55 -20.44 16.62
C GLY A 101 -35.39 -21.02 17.45
N LEU A 102 -34.71 -22.05 16.94
CA LEU A 102 -33.51 -22.65 17.57
C LEU A 102 -32.27 -21.78 17.36
N VAL A 103 -32.26 -20.97 16.29
CA VAL A 103 -31.24 -19.99 15.97
C VAL A 103 -31.89 -18.63 15.76
N THR A 104 -31.45 -17.63 16.51
CA THR A 104 -31.84 -16.23 16.32
C THR A 104 -30.71 -15.50 15.60
N ARG A 105 -31.07 -14.73 14.57
CA ARG A 105 -30.13 -13.91 13.80
C ARG A 105 -30.49 -12.45 13.97
N ASP A 106 -29.72 -11.75 14.78
CA ASP A 106 -29.87 -10.32 14.99
C ASP A 106 -28.82 -9.58 14.18
N THR A 107 -29.24 -8.56 13.42
CA THR A 107 -28.32 -7.72 12.64
C THR A 107 -28.36 -6.31 13.21
N THR A 108 -27.20 -5.82 13.65
CA THR A 108 -27.05 -4.44 14.12
C THR A 108 -26.13 -3.68 13.17
N LEU A 109 -26.42 -2.41 12.95
CA LEU A 109 -25.55 -1.54 12.16
C LEU A 109 -24.47 -0.95 13.07
N ILE A 110 -23.21 -1.05 12.64
CA ILE A 110 -22.07 -0.42 13.31
C ILE A 110 -21.33 0.47 12.31
N ALA A 111 -20.85 1.62 12.78
CA ALA A 111 -20.11 2.52 11.91
C ALA A 111 -18.79 1.88 11.47
N ILE A 112 -18.46 2.01 10.18
CA ILE A 112 -17.24 1.42 9.62
C ILE A 112 -16.00 1.98 10.33
N LYS A 113 -15.96 3.29 10.57
CA LYS A 113 -14.86 3.96 11.30
C LYS A 113 -14.56 3.38 12.69
N ASP A 114 -15.57 2.85 13.37
CA ASP A 114 -15.42 2.32 14.74
C ASP A 114 -14.89 0.87 14.74
N THR A 115 -14.91 0.22 13.58
CA THR A 115 -14.58 -1.20 13.42
C THR A 115 -13.31 -1.42 12.59
N LEU A 116 -13.17 -0.68 11.50
CA LEU A 116 -12.15 -0.88 10.49
C LEU A 116 -10.93 0.02 10.76
N LEU A 117 -9.72 -0.54 10.66
CA LEU A 117 -8.45 0.17 10.90
C LEU A 117 -8.33 0.78 12.31
N ASN A 118 -9.05 0.22 13.29
CA ASN A 118 -9.01 0.66 14.69
C ASN A 118 -7.70 0.30 15.41
N ASP A 119 -6.90 -0.59 14.82
CA ASP A 119 -5.57 -0.99 15.27
C ASP A 119 -4.49 0.02 14.83
N VAL A 120 -4.80 0.92 13.90
CA VAL A 120 -3.89 1.94 13.39
C VAL A 120 -3.98 3.18 14.27
N GLU A 121 -2.94 3.39 15.09
CA GLU A 121 -2.83 4.58 15.94
C GLU A 121 -2.89 5.88 15.10
N ASN A 122 -3.76 6.82 15.53
CA ASN A 122 -3.98 8.13 14.88
C ASN A 122 -4.31 8.04 13.37
N PHE A 123 -5.08 7.02 12.97
CA PHE A 123 -5.54 6.89 11.60
C PHE A 123 -6.35 8.12 11.15
N ASP A 124 -5.98 8.66 9.99
CA ASP A 124 -6.68 9.77 9.34
C ASP A 124 -6.95 9.39 7.89
N ILE A 125 -8.21 9.11 7.59
CA ILE A 125 -8.68 8.68 6.27
C ILE A 125 -8.35 9.71 5.19
N ASN A 126 -8.34 11.01 5.51
CA ASN A 126 -8.04 12.08 4.55
C ASN A 126 -6.57 12.06 4.11
N LYS A 127 -5.69 11.49 4.93
CA LYS A 127 -4.26 11.33 4.60
C LYS A 127 -3.98 10.03 3.87
N LEU A 128 -4.95 9.13 3.72
CA LEU A 128 -4.74 7.83 3.10
C LEU A 128 -4.31 7.97 1.63
N VAL A 129 -4.94 8.91 0.91
CA VAL A 129 -4.67 9.23 -0.50
C VAL A 129 -3.25 9.74 -0.75
N LEU A 130 -2.60 10.34 0.25
CA LEU A 130 -1.31 11.02 0.08
C LEU A 130 -0.14 10.04 0.14
N VAL A 131 0.76 10.10 -0.84
CA VAL A 131 2.02 9.36 -0.83
C VAL A 131 2.96 9.98 0.21
N PRO A 132 3.43 9.21 1.22
CA PRO A 132 4.46 9.67 2.16
C PRO A 132 5.71 10.23 1.47
N PHE A 133 6.44 11.10 2.16
CA PHE A 133 7.68 11.75 1.67
C PHE A 133 7.52 12.77 0.53
N THR A 134 6.29 12.99 0.04
CA THR A 134 6.01 13.93 -1.06
C THR A 134 5.51 15.30 -0.60
N HIS A 135 5.48 15.54 0.72
CA HIS A 135 4.94 16.76 1.33
C HIS A 135 3.48 17.07 0.89
N GLY A 136 2.68 16.04 0.64
CA GLY A 136 1.28 16.18 0.23
C GLY A 136 1.09 16.62 -1.21
N LYS A 137 2.11 16.51 -2.06
CA LYS A 137 2.05 16.90 -3.48
C LYS A 137 1.61 15.77 -4.40
N VAL A 138 1.75 14.52 -3.96
CA VAL A 138 1.50 13.35 -4.78
C VAL A 138 0.51 12.44 -4.08
N ASN A 139 -0.44 11.95 -4.86
CA ASN A 139 -1.48 11.01 -4.42
C ASN A 139 -1.18 9.63 -4.99
N PHE A 140 -1.67 8.60 -4.30
CA PHE A 140 -1.80 7.28 -4.90
C PHE A 140 -2.77 7.38 -6.08
N GLU A 141 -2.50 6.60 -7.12
CA GLU A 141 -3.43 6.44 -8.24
C GLU A 141 -4.32 5.24 -7.96
N ILE A 142 -5.63 5.37 -8.12
CA ILE A 142 -6.59 4.29 -7.96
C ILE A 142 -7.44 4.17 -9.21
N GLU A 143 -7.62 2.94 -9.67
CA GLU A 143 -8.48 2.64 -10.81
C GLU A 143 -9.26 1.36 -10.51
N ARG A 144 -10.48 1.27 -11.05
CA ARG A 144 -11.33 0.08 -10.95
C ARG A 144 -11.73 -0.40 -12.33
N GLY A 145 -12.00 -1.70 -12.42
CA GLY A 145 -12.47 -2.32 -13.65
C GLY A 145 -13.32 -3.56 -13.36
N THR A 146 -13.66 -4.24 -14.45
CA THR A 146 -14.33 -5.54 -14.41
C THR A 146 -13.67 -6.44 -15.44
N VAL A 147 -13.29 -7.66 -15.03
CA VAL A 147 -12.70 -8.67 -15.91
C VAL A 147 -13.63 -9.86 -16.03
N LYS A 148 -13.75 -10.40 -17.25
CA LYS A 148 -14.52 -11.63 -17.48
C LYS A 148 -13.67 -12.85 -17.14
N ARG A 149 -14.13 -13.66 -16.19
CA ARG A 149 -13.53 -14.95 -15.81
C ARG A 149 -14.61 -16.02 -15.83
N ALA A 150 -14.44 -17.05 -16.65
CA ALA A 150 -15.36 -18.19 -16.74
C ALA A 150 -16.84 -17.78 -16.86
N ASN A 151 -17.15 -16.81 -17.73
CA ASN A 151 -18.47 -16.21 -17.95
C ASN A 151 -19.05 -15.39 -16.78
N PHE A 152 -18.28 -15.12 -15.72
CA PHE A 152 -18.66 -14.19 -14.66
C PHE A 152 -17.89 -12.87 -14.78
N ASP A 153 -18.59 -11.77 -14.54
CA ASP A 153 -18.00 -10.44 -14.40
C ASP A 153 -17.41 -10.30 -12.99
N VAL A 154 -16.09 -10.22 -12.90
CA VAL A 154 -15.37 -10.10 -11.64
C VAL A 154 -14.88 -8.66 -11.49
N PRO A 155 -15.32 -7.92 -10.44
CA PRO A 155 -14.80 -6.58 -10.19
C PRO A 155 -13.33 -6.68 -9.79
N VAL A 156 -12.54 -5.73 -10.28
CA VAL A 156 -11.10 -5.60 -10.01
C VAL A 156 -10.74 -4.15 -9.71
N PHE A 157 -9.60 -3.95 -9.07
CA PHE A 157 -9.05 -2.64 -8.78
C PHE A 157 -7.53 -2.69 -8.84
N GLU A 158 -6.94 -1.53 -9.03
CA GLU A 158 -5.50 -1.36 -8.93
C GLU A 158 -5.19 -0.02 -8.27
N VAL A 159 -4.25 -0.06 -7.33
CA VAL A 159 -3.69 1.12 -6.68
C VAL A 159 -2.20 1.18 -6.96
N ARG A 160 -1.70 2.30 -7.45
CA ARG A 160 -0.32 2.47 -7.90
C ARG A 160 0.39 3.60 -7.17
N CYS A 161 1.69 3.41 -6.96
CA CYS A 161 2.61 4.43 -6.47
C CYS A 161 3.97 4.25 -7.15
N TYR A 162 4.48 5.29 -7.81
CA TYR A 162 5.77 5.19 -8.49
C TYR A 162 6.94 5.23 -7.50
N LYS A 163 8.00 4.50 -7.83
CA LYS A 163 9.24 4.49 -7.03
C LYS A 163 9.89 5.86 -6.87
N LYS A 164 9.86 6.66 -7.93
CA LYS A 164 10.31 8.06 -7.92
C LYS A 164 9.59 8.92 -6.87
N ASP A 165 8.31 8.62 -6.58
CA ASP A 165 7.49 9.46 -5.71
C ASP A 165 7.81 9.20 -4.25
N TYR A 166 7.82 7.93 -3.84
CA TYR A 166 8.18 7.60 -2.45
C TYR A 166 9.69 7.74 -2.21
N LEU A 167 10.54 7.68 -3.23
CA LEU A 167 11.96 8.03 -3.14
C LEU A 167 12.26 9.50 -3.45
N ALA A 168 11.26 10.39 -3.39
CA ALA A 168 11.50 11.82 -3.56
C ALA A 168 12.57 12.33 -2.59
N GLY A 169 13.51 13.14 -3.12
CA GLY A 169 14.55 13.81 -2.34
C GLY A 169 15.71 12.94 -1.83
N ILE A 170 15.85 11.69 -2.30
CA ILE A 170 17.08 10.92 -2.03
C ILE A 170 18.29 11.54 -2.75
N LYS A 171 19.50 11.32 -2.22
CA LYS A 171 20.72 11.84 -2.82
C LYS A 171 21.17 11.00 -4.02
N GLU A 172 20.95 9.70 -3.93
CA GLU A 172 21.42 8.68 -4.86
C GLU A 172 20.51 8.56 -6.11
N GLN A 173 20.36 9.67 -6.84
CA GLN A 173 19.47 9.76 -8.01
C GLN A 173 19.89 8.82 -9.16
N ASP A 174 21.20 8.61 -9.36
CA ASP A 174 21.71 7.72 -10.41
C ASP A 174 21.30 6.26 -10.16
N LEU A 175 21.27 5.82 -8.90
CA LEU A 175 20.83 4.48 -8.51
C LEU A 175 19.32 4.30 -8.71
N LEU A 176 18.53 5.33 -8.37
CA LEU A 176 17.09 5.33 -8.67
C LEU A 176 16.83 5.24 -10.17
N GLN A 177 17.54 6.02 -10.98
CA GLN A 177 17.39 5.98 -12.43
C GLN A 177 17.73 4.60 -12.99
N ASN A 178 18.79 3.96 -12.49
CA ASN A 178 19.17 2.60 -12.88
C ASN A 178 18.07 1.57 -12.52
N ASP A 179 17.57 1.60 -11.28
CA ASP A 179 16.46 0.73 -10.85
C ASP A 179 15.22 0.89 -11.75
N LEU A 180 14.86 2.14 -12.10
CA LEU A 180 13.73 2.43 -12.97
C LEU A 180 13.95 1.90 -14.40
N LEU A 181 15.18 1.99 -14.92
CA LEU A 181 15.53 1.44 -16.23
C LEU A 181 15.38 -0.09 -16.25
N ILE A 182 15.95 -0.77 -15.27
CA ILE A 182 15.83 -2.24 -15.14
C ILE A 182 14.36 -2.67 -15.05
N MET A 183 13.55 -1.98 -14.24
CA MET A 183 12.13 -2.30 -14.12
C MET A 183 11.38 -2.16 -15.45
N ASN A 184 11.68 -1.11 -16.22
CA ASN A 184 11.08 -0.89 -17.53
C ASN A 184 11.53 -1.93 -18.55
N GLU A 185 12.81 -2.31 -18.55
CA GLU A 185 13.36 -3.37 -19.42
C GLU A 185 12.73 -4.74 -19.12
N GLU A 186 12.40 -5.00 -17.85
CA GLU A 186 11.69 -6.20 -17.40
C GLU A 186 10.17 -6.13 -17.58
N GLU A 187 9.63 -5.08 -18.21
CA GLU A 187 8.20 -4.82 -18.36
C GLU A 187 7.42 -4.82 -17.03
N LYS A 188 8.10 -4.52 -15.92
CA LYS A 188 7.51 -4.41 -14.60
C LYS A 188 7.05 -2.98 -14.33
N PHE A 189 6.01 -2.85 -13.51
CA PHE A 189 5.58 -1.54 -13.05
C PHE A 189 6.71 -0.87 -12.22
N PRO A 190 7.16 0.36 -12.55
CA PRO A 190 8.29 1.02 -11.91
C PRO A 190 7.93 1.64 -10.54
N GLY A 191 7.47 0.79 -9.62
CA GLY A 191 6.95 1.19 -8.32
C GLY A 191 6.22 0.05 -7.61
N LEU A 192 5.40 0.44 -6.63
CA LEU A 192 4.55 -0.48 -5.90
C LEU A 192 3.13 -0.40 -6.45
N LYS A 193 2.54 -1.57 -6.70
CA LYS A 193 1.15 -1.70 -7.09
C LYS A 193 0.43 -2.73 -6.24
N LEU A 194 -0.84 -2.48 -5.98
CA LEU A 194 -1.76 -3.35 -5.27
C LEU A 194 -2.92 -3.68 -6.19
N GLY A 195 -3.22 -4.96 -6.39
CA GLY A 195 -4.26 -5.41 -7.29
C GLY A 195 -3.84 -5.42 -8.76
N SER A 196 -4.81 -5.61 -9.64
CA SER A 196 -4.61 -5.66 -11.09
C SER A 196 -5.92 -5.35 -11.80
N LEU A 197 -5.86 -4.61 -12.92
CA LEU A 197 -7.02 -4.38 -13.78
C LEU A 197 -7.27 -5.51 -14.80
N THR A 198 -6.31 -6.41 -14.99
CA THR A 198 -6.38 -7.48 -15.98
C THR A 198 -6.69 -8.84 -15.34
N GLU A 199 -6.38 -8.99 -14.06
CA GLU A 199 -6.55 -10.23 -13.31
C GLU A 199 -7.29 -9.98 -12.00
N PRO A 200 -8.11 -10.93 -11.52
CA PRO A 200 -8.80 -10.81 -10.24
C PRO A 200 -7.83 -11.05 -9.07
N SER A 201 -6.86 -10.16 -8.92
CA SER A 201 -5.88 -10.15 -7.85
C SER A 201 -6.12 -8.98 -6.90
N THR A 202 -5.86 -9.21 -5.62
CA THR A 202 -5.82 -8.17 -4.59
C THR A 202 -4.43 -8.07 -3.96
N ASP A 203 -3.44 -8.70 -4.57
CA ASP A 203 -2.10 -8.82 -4.02
C ASP A 203 -1.18 -7.72 -4.53
N GLY A 204 -0.11 -7.51 -3.75
CA GLY A 204 0.95 -6.57 -4.07
C GLY A 204 2.00 -7.16 -5.01
N ASN A 205 2.80 -6.30 -5.64
CA ASN A 205 3.99 -6.71 -6.40
C ASN A 205 5.29 -6.78 -5.56
N TRP A 206 5.18 -6.94 -4.24
CA TRP A 206 6.29 -6.99 -3.28
C TRP A 206 6.45 -8.36 -2.63
#